data_AF-A0A2B7YJ81-F1
#
_entry.id   AF-A0A2B7YJ81-F1
#
_cell.length_a   1.000
_cell.length_b   1.000
_cell.length_c   1.000
_cell.angle_alpha   90.00
_cell.angle_beta   90.00
_cell.angle_gamma   90.00
#
_symmetry.space_group_name_H-M   'P 1'
#
loop_
_entity.id
_entity.type
_entity.pdbx_description
1 polymer ?
#
loop_
_entity_poly.entity_id
_entity_poly.type
_entity_poly.pdbx_seq_one_letter_code
_entity_poly.pdbx_strand_id
1 'polypeptide(L)'
;MDINLIKSFIEKSDFDENIILNTDINASLEKSIFNHIDEAINLIKKLDKFIDNQDFSNILKELSKKFLLIKDKKNVSFETKNIENCILKYSNTLSLNDEYKIPEENEEVLIAYLLYIIIKKIQRRFTLLSKSKEIKLELINYIDKSRDFFHIVYKFIQEKIMIKYVIELISEKLSSTENNLSLEKARKIIRAGEKKAKEMNLSAVFAVVNSEGNLIIEERMDNAILVSVEVAYKKAYTAAALKLNTEDLTALVQPGAMFYGLQSDPKYIVFGGGMLLKVDGKIIGAVGVSGGSAQEDMEIARACVKAFETI
;
A
#
# COMPACT_ATOMS: atom_id res chain seq x y z
N MET A 1 -19.24 10.04 -0.84
CA MET A 1 -19.48 11.38 -0.24
C MET A 1 -18.12 12.06 -0.16
N ASP A 2 -17.97 13.36 -0.45
CA ASP A 2 -16.61 13.96 -0.47
C ASP A 2 -15.89 13.74 0.88
N ILE A 3 -14.67 13.23 0.85
CA ILE A 3 -13.85 12.93 2.04
C ILE A 3 -13.65 14.20 2.88
N ASN A 4 -13.55 15.36 2.24
CA ASN A 4 -13.46 16.65 2.91
C ASN A 4 -14.75 17.00 3.65
N LEU A 5 -15.90 16.57 3.12
CA LEU A 5 -17.19 16.73 3.79
C LEU A 5 -17.26 15.84 5.04
N ILE A 6 -16.78 14.59 4.95
CA ILE A 6 -16.71 13.67 6.10
C ILE A 6 -15.79 14.21 7.20
N LYS A 7 -14.59 14.68 6.83
CA LYS A 7 -13.65 15.32 7.78
C LYS A 7 -14.25 16.57 8.42
N SER A 8 -14.94 17.41 7.65
CA SER A 8 -15.67 18.57 8.18
C SER A 8 -16.80 18.18 9.15
N PHE A 9 -17.51 17.07 8.90
CA PHE A 9 -18.51 16.55 9.83
C PHE A 9 -17.85 16.05 11.13
N ILE A 10 -16.70 15.37 11.06
CA ILE A 10 -15.95 14.93 12.25
C ILE A 10 -15.52 16.14 13.09
N GLU A 11 -14.91 17.15 12.47
CA GLU A 11 -14.50 18.39 13.15
C GLU A 11 -15.69 19.14 13.78
N LYS A 12 -16.78 19.32 13.03
CA LYS A 12 -18.01 19.93 13.56
C LYS A 12 -18.64 19.09 14.66
N SER A 13 -18.43 17.77 14.62
CA SER A 13 -18.92 16.88 15.66
C SER A 13 -18.13 17.07 16.97
N ASP A 14 -16.86 17.43 16.95
CA ASP A 14 -16.10 17.66 18.18
C ASP A 14 -16.50 18.97 18.89
N PHE A 15 -17.20 19.88 18.23
CA PHE A 15 -17.77 21.08 18.84
C PHE A 15 -19.22 20.85 19.28
N ASP A 16 -19.48 20.92 20.60
CA ASP A 16 -20.84 21.01 21.11
C ASP A 16 -21.47 22.34 20.67
N GLU A 17 -22.45 22.28 19.76
CA GLU A 17 -23.22 23.47 19.38
C GLU A 17 -23.88 24.08 20.63
N ASN A 18 -23.69 25.40 20.76
CA ASN A 18 -24.15 26.26 21.84
C ASN A 18 -25.58 25.95 22.27
N ILE A 19 -25.74 25.53 23.53
CA ILE A 19 -27.02 25.51 24.22
C ILE A 19 -27.50 26.97 24.31
N ILE A 20 -28.47 27.34 23.47
CA ILE A 20 -29.11 28.65 23.52
C ILE A 20 -29.84 28.75 24.87
N LEU A 21 -29.36 29.65 25.72
CA LEU A 21 -29.76 29.89 27.13
C LEU A 21 -31.24 30.28 27.37
N ASN A 22 -32.12 30.20 26.35
CA ASN A 22 -33.51 30.68 26.42
C ASN A 22 -34.57 29.66 25.97
N THR A 23 -34.21 28.37 25.86
CA THR A 23 -35.14 27.27 25.54
C THR A 23 -35.08 26.17 26.60
N ASP A 24 -36.19 25.45 26.80
CA ASP A 24 -36.24 24.25 27.66
C ASP A 24 -35.08 23.30 27.27
N ILE A 25 -34.15 23.14 28.21
CA ILE A 25 -32.92 22.35 28.05
C ILE A 25 -33.26 20.92 27.62
N ASN A 26 -34.36 20.36 28.12
CA ASN A 26 -34.80 19.01 27.77
C ASN A 26 -35.26 18.94 26.31
N ALA A 27 -36.03 19.93 25.85
CA ALA A 27 -36.50 20.00 24.47
C ALA A 27 -35.33 20.19 23.49
N SER A 28 -34.32 20.97 23.87
CA SER A 28 -33.10 21.15 23.08
C SER A 28 -32.28 19.86 22.98
N LEU A 29 -32.11 19.14 24.11
CA LEU A 29 -31.44 17.84 24.15
C LEU A 29 -32.16 16.79 23.30
N GLU A 30 -33.49 16.68 23.41
CA GLU A 30 -34.30 15.77 22.60
C GLU A 30 -34.15 16.06 21.10
N LYS A 31 -34.25 17.33 20.69
CA LYS A 31 -34.08 17.73 19.29
C LYS A 31 -32.71 17.34 18.76
N SER A 32 -31.66 17.57 19.55
CA SER A 32 -30.30 17.19 19.19
C SER A 32 -30.13 15.67 19.08
N ILE A 33 -30.70 14.88 19.99
CA ILE A 33 -30.69 13.42 19.91
C ILE A 33 -31.34 12.95 18.62
N PHE A 34 -32.51 13.50 18.26
CA PHE A 34 -33.23 13.07 17.06
C PHE A 34 -32.50 13.42 15.76
N ASN A 35 -31.85 14.59 15.70
CA ASN A 35 -31.00 14.95 14.56
C ASN A 35 -29.84 13.96 14.38
N HIS A 36 -29.14 13.62 15.46
CA HIS A 36 -28.05 12.64 15.42
C HIS A 36 -28.56 11.24 15.06
N ILE A 37 -29.76 10.85 15.50
CA ILE A 37 -30.40 9.57 15.12
C ILE A 37 -30.62 9.50 13.61
N ASP A 38 -31.12 10.57 12.98
CA ASP A 38 -31.31 10.61 11.52
C ASP A 38 -29.99 10.44 10.77
N GLU A 39 -28.95 11.14 11.26
CA GLU A 39 -27.60 11.03 10.70
C GLU A 39 -27.05 9.61 10.84
N ALA A 40 -27.18 9.02 12.03
CA ALA A 40 -26.78 7.64 12.30
C ALA A 40 -27.49 6.64 11.38
N ILE A 41 -28.81 6.76 11.18
CA ILE A 41 -29.57 5.89 10.28
C ILE A 41 -29.05 5.99 8.84
N ASN A 42 -28.73 7.20 8.37
CA ASN A 42 -28.16 7.38 7.03
C ASN A 42 -26.76 6.79 6.90
N LEU A 43 -25.92 6.93 7.92
CA LEU A 43 -24.58 6.34 7.94
C LEU A 43 -24.63 4.81 8.05
N ILE A 44 -25.54 4.24 8.84
CA ILE A 44 -25.79 2.79 8.89
C ILE A 44 -26.09 2.23 7.50
N LYS A 45 -26.97 2.90 6.73
CA LYS A 45 -27.30 2.48 5.36
C LYS A 45 -26.10 2.53 4.41
N LYS A 46 -25.16 3.46 4.61
CA LYS A 46 -23.93 3.52 3.82
C LYS A 46 -22.98 2.41 4.25
N LEU A 47 -22.83 2.22 5.56
CA LEU A 47 -21.93 1.23 6.14
C LEU A 47 -22.33 -0.22 5.82
N ASP A 48 -23.64 -0.53 5.81
CA ASP A 48 -24.16 -1.86 5.46
C ASP A 48 -23.77 -2.30 4.04
N LYS A 49 -23.39 -1.37 3.15
CA LYS A 49 -22.88 -1.69 1.80
C LYS A 49 -21.45 -2.22 1.80
N PHE A 50 -20.67 -1.95 2.84
CA PHE A 50 -19.25 -2.32 2.95
C PHE A 50 -19.03 -3.54 3.86
N ILE A 51 -20.10 -4.00 4.54
CA ILE A 51 -20.05 -5.08 5.51
C ILE A 51 -20.57 -6.37 4.86
N ASP A 52 -19.64 -7.31 4.67
CA ASP A 52 -19.96 -8.68 4.23
C ASP A 52 -20.32 -9.60 5.42
N ASN A 53 -20.10 -9.13 6.66
CA ASN A 53 -20.35 -9.89 7.87
C ASN A 53 -21.85 -9.91 8.22
N GLN A 54 -22.45 -11.10 8.16
CA GLN A 54 -23.89 -11.27 8.34
C GLN A 54 -24.37 -10.96 9.77
N ASP A 55 -23.54 -11.19 10.80
CA ASP A 55 -23.88 -10.83 12.19
C ASP A 55 -24.04 -9.30 12.31
N PHE A 56 -23.09 -8.55 11.76
CA PHE A 56 -23.12 -7.09 11.77
C PHE A 56 -24.27 -6.54 10.93
N SER A 57 -24.50 -7.04 9.71
CA SER A 57 -25.60 -6.55 8.87
C SER A 57 -26.97 -6.74 9.54
N ASN A 58 -27.19 -7.88 10.21
CA ASN A 58 -28.43 -8.14 10.94
C ASN A 58 -28.64 -7.13 12.09
N ILE A 59 -27.60 -6.88 12.88
CA ILE A 59 -27.67 -5.93 14.01
C ILE A 59 -27.81 -4.49 13.52
N LEU A 60 -27.13 -4.10 12.44
CA LEU A 60 -27.28 -2.78 11.83
C LEU A 60 -28.71 -2.50 11.38
N LYS A 61 -29.36 -3.50 10.76
CA LYS A 61 -30.79 -3.42 10.37
C LYS A 61 -31.70 -3.32 11.58
N GLU A 62 -31.40 -4.07 12.64
CA GLU A 62 -32.14 -3.99 13.91
C GLU A 62 -32.03 -2.60 14.55
N LEU A 63 -30.80 -2.10 14.71
CA LEU A 63 -30.47 -0.80 15.27
C LEU A 63 -31.13 0.34 14.47
N SER A 64 -31.07 0.30 13.13
CA SER A 64 -31.71 1.30 12.30
C SER A 64 -33.22 1.37 12.52
N LYS A 65 -33.89 0.22 12.68
CA LYS A 65 -35.33 0.17 13.01
C LYS A 65 -35.60 0.71 14.41
N LYS A 66 -34.82 0.30 15.41
CA LYS A 66 -35.01 0.70 16.82
C LYS A 66 -34.72 2.19 17.03
N PHE A 67 -33.72 2.76 16.38
CA PHE A 67 -33.47 4.20 16.40
C PHE A 67 -34.62 5.01 15.81
N LEU A 68 -35.27 4.52 14.74
CA LEU A 68 -36.48 5.16 14.20
C LEU A 68 -37.63 5.13 15.23
N LEU A 69 -37.81 4.01 15.94
CA LEU A 69 -38.85 3.91 16.99
C LEU A 69 -38.58 4.82 18.19
N ILE A 70 -37.31 5.04 18.56
CA ILE A 70 -36.90 6.00 19.59
C ILE A 70 -37.30 7.42 19.17
N LYS A 71 -37.03 7.78 17.91
CA LYS A 71 -37.40 9.09 17.36
C LYS A 71 -38.92 9.28 17.32
N ASP A 72 -39.67 8.25 16.96
CA ASP A 72 -41.14 8.26 16.95
C ASP A 72 -41.78 8.26 18.37
N LYS A 73 -40.96 8.23 19.44
CA LYS A 73 -41.41 8.13 20.84
C LYS A 73 -42.35 6.94 21.08
N LYS A 74 -42.18 5.85 20.34
CA LYS A 74 -43.04 4.65 20.45
C LYS A 74 -42.68 3.85 21.70
N ASN A 75 -43.71 3.38 22.41
CA ASN A 75 -43.54 2.56 23.60
C ASN A 75 -43.26 1.10 23.21
N VAL A 76 -42.00 0.79 22.91
CA VAL A 76 -41.53 -0.56 22.56
C VAL A 76 -40.46 -1.02 23.54
N SER A 77 -40.31 -2.34 23.71
CA SER A 77 -39.22 -2.91 24.52
C SER A 77 -37.89 -2.91 23.73
N PHE A 78 -36.79 -2.77 24.47
CA PHE A 78 -35.43 -2.73 23.92
C PHE A 78 -34.60 -3.89 24.46
N GLU A 79 -34.37 -4.91 23.63
CA GLU A 79 -33.55 -6.08 23.96
C GLU A 79 -32.12 -5.89 23.47
N THR A 80 -31.13 -6.32 24.26
CA THR A 80 -29.70 -6.15 23.92
C THR A 80 -28.96 -7.46 23.66
N LYS A 81 -29.61 -8.61 23.85
CA LYS A 81 -28.95 -9.93 23.85
C LYS A 81 -28.19 -10.23 22.56
N ASN A 82 -28.77 -9.90 21.39
CA ASN A 82 -28.11 -10.09 20.09
C ASN A 82 -26.87 -9.20 19.94
N ILE A 83 -26.98 -7.95 20.39
CA ILE A 83 -25.90 -6.96 20.35
C ILE A 83 -24.75 -7.42 21.26
N GLU A 84 -25.06 -7.82 22.48
CA GLU A 84 -24.07 -8.30 23.47
C GLU A 84 -23.35 -9.56 23.01
N ASN A 85 -24.07 -10.55 22.47
CA ASN A 85 -23.48 -11.76 21.91
C ASN A 85 -22.50 -11.44 20.78
N CYS A 86 -22.86 -10.48 19.92
CA CYS A 86 -22.00 -10.04 18.85
C CYS A 86 -20.77 -9.29 19.37
N ILE A 87 -20.94 -8.36 20.32
CA ILE A 87 -19.81 -7.67 20.95
C ILE A 87 -18.83 -8.69 21.54
N LEU A 88 -19.32 -9.65 22.33
CA LEU A 88 -18.49 -10.66 22.98
C LEU A 88 -17.75 -11.54 21.96
N LYS A 89 -18.41 -11.89 20.85
CA LYS A 89 -17.80 -12.69 19.78
C LYS A 89 -16.58 -11.99 19.18
N TYR A 90 -16.69 -10.70 18.88
CA TYR A 90 -15.63 -9.97 18.16
C TYR A 90 -14.63 -9.26 19.09
N SER A 91 -14.98 -8.95 20.33
CA SER A 91 -14.06 -8.34 21.31
C SER A 91 -12.88 -9.24 21.65
N ASN A 92 -13.07 -10.57 21.57
CA ASN A 92 -12.02 -11.55 21.85
C ASN A 92 -11.11 -11.82 20.65
N THR A 93 -11.48 -11.36 19.46
CA THR A 93 -10.75 -11.63 18.22
C THR A 93 -9.99 -10.41 17.71
N LEU A 94 -10.53 -9.21 17.94
CA LEU A 94 -9.94 -7.96 17.45
C LEU A 94 -8.77 -7.50 18.35
N SER A 95 -7.69 -7.04 17.72
CA SER A 95 -6.62 -6.34 18.42
C SER A 95 -7.10 -4.92 18.75
N LEU A 96 -7.47 -4.66 20.01
CA LEU A 96 -8.00 -3.36 20.43
C LEU A 96 -6.93 -2.28 20.64
N ASN A 97 -5.66 -2.53 20.31
CA ASN A 97 -4.60 -1.54 20.50
C ASN A 97 -4.86 -0.28 19.66
N ASP A 98 -4.60 0.89 20.24
CA ASP A 98 -4.88 2.20 19.63
C ASP A 98 -3.75 2.71 18.72
N GLU A 99 -2.66 1.95 18.55
CA GLU A 99 -1.48 2.36 17.78
C GLU A 99 -1.60 2.15 16.25
N TYR A 100 -2.77 1.77 15.74
CA TYR A 100 -2.94 1.59 14.30
C TYR A 100 -3.24 2.92 13.59
N LYS A 101 -2.20 3.50 12.98
CA LYS A 101 -2.36 4.50 11.92
C LYS A 101 -2.94 3.85 10.68
N ILE A 102 -4.26 3.86 10.56
CA ILE A 102 -4.92 3.63 9.29
C ILE A 102 -4.78 4.89 8.44
N PRO A 103 -4.65 4.78 7.11
CA PRO A 103 -4.82 5.94 6.24
C PRO A 103 -6.18 6.58 6.55
N GLU A 104 -6.16 7.76 7.17
CA GLU A 104 -7.29 8.63 7.52
C GLU A 104 -8.13 9.08 6.30
N GLU A 105 -8.02 8.36 5.18
CA GLU A 105 -8.58 8.66 3.87
C GLU A 105 -9.40 7.49 3.29
N ASN A 106 -9.47 6.32 3.96
CA ASN A 106 -10.36 5.25 3.51
C ASN A 106 -11.83 5.56 3.88
N GLU A 107 -12.71 5.64 2.87
CA GLU A 107 -14.13 6.02 3.05
C GLU A 107 -14.88 5.07 4.01
N GLU A 108 -14.61 3.76 3.97
CA GLU A 108 -15.30 2.78 4.83
C GLU A 108 -14.96 2.99 6.31
N VAL A 109 -13.67 3.16 6.62
CA VAL A 109 -13.18 3.41 7.98
C VAL A 109 -13.69 4.74 8.51
N LEU A 110 -13.68 5.79 7.69
CA LEU A 110 -14.18 7.11 8.07
C LEU A 110 -15.68 7.10 8.36
N ILE A 111 -16.48 6.40 7.55
CA ILE A 111 -17.93 6.26 7.79
C ILE A 111 -18.17 5.50 9.10
N ALA A 112 -17.45 4.41 9.34
CA ALA A 112 -17.59 3.63 10.57
C ALA A 112 -17.20 4.45 11.81
N TYR A 113 -16.10 5.22 11.72
CA TYR A 113 -15.61 6.09 12.78
C TYR A 113 -16.59 7.23 13.10
N LEU A 114 -17.06 7.94 12.07
CA LEU A 114 -18.05 9.00 12.23
C LEU A 114 -19.34 8.47 12.86
N LEU A 115 -19.82 7.31 12.41
CA LEU A 115 -20.99 6.67 13.00
C LEU A 115 -20.77 6.33 14.49
N TYR A 116 -19.61 5.77 14.85
CA TYR A 116 -19.26 5.53 16.24
C TYR A 116 -19.28 6.82 17.09
N ILE A 117 -18.70 7.92 16.59
CA ILE A 117 -18.71 9.22 17.27
C ILE A 117 -20.14 9.72 17.48
N ILE A 118 -20.99 9.69 16.44
CA ILE A 118 -22.38 10.15 16.52
C ILE A 118 -23.17 9.34 17.56
N ILE A 119 -22.99 8.02 17.59
CA ILE A 119 -23.66 7.16 18.57
C ILE A 119 -23.15 7.46 19.99
N LYS A 120 -21.84 7.68 20.15
CA LYS A 120 -21.25 8.12 21.44
C LYS A 120 -21.83 9.46 21.91
N LYS A 121 -22.12 10.39 21.00
CA LYS A 121 -22.81 11.64 21.32
C LYS A 121 -24.27 11.44 21.74
N ILE A 122 -25.00 10.60 21.00
CA ILE A 122 -26.39 10.22 21.36
C ILE A 122 -26.40 9.65 22.77
N GLN A 123 -25.48 8.73 23.07
CA GLN A 123 -25.32 8.13 24.40
C GLN A 123 -25.09 9.19 25.48
N ARG A 124 -24.11 10.08 25.29
CA ARG A 124 -23.83 11.18 26.24
C ARG A 124 -25.05 12.07 26.48
N ARG A 125 -25.80 12.41 25.43
CA ARG A 125 -27.00 13.27 25.52
C ARG A 125 -28.15 12.56 26.21
N PHE A 126 -28.35 11.26 25.98
CA PHE A 126 -29.30 10.44 26.73
C PHE A 126 -28.97 10.39 28.23
N THR A 127 -27.68 10.23 28.57
CA THR A 127 -27.23 10.27 29.98
C THR A 127 -27.44 11.63 30.64
N LEU A 128 -27.34 12.73 29.89
CA LEU A 128 -27.68 14.06 30.39
C LEU A 128 -29.20 14.22 30.60
N LEU A 129 -29.99 13.79 29.61
CA LEU A 129 -31.46 13.86 29.68
C LEU A 129 -32.03 13.00 30.81
N SER A 130 -31.42 11.86 31.13
CA SER A 130 -31.85 11.00 32.24
C SER A 130 -31.66 11.63 33.63
N LYS A 131 -30.90 12.73 33.75
CA LYS A 131 -30.76 13.46 35.02
C LYS A 131 -31.97 14.35 35.34
N SER A 132 -32.67 14.80 34.30
CA SER A 132 -33.79 15.75 34.40
C SER A 132 -35.14 15.16 34.00
N LYS A 133 -35.14 13.98 33.36
CA LYS A 133 -36.32 13.28 32.89
C LYS A 133 -36.21 11.79 33.18
N GLU A 134 -37.31 11.17 33.60
CA GLU A 134 -37.36 9.72 33.75
C GLU A 134 -37.26 9.03 32.38
N ILE A 135 -36.23 8.21 32.21
CA ILE A 135 -35.98 7.41 31.00
C ILE A 135 -35.91 5.95 31.43
N LYS A 136 -36.59 5.09 30.68
CA LYS A 136 -36.58 3.65 30.95
C LYS A 136 -35.15 3.09 30.91
N LEU A 137 -34.82 2.27 31.90
CA LEU A 137 -33.50 1.64 32.01
C LEU A 137 -33.16 0.76 30.79
N GLU A 138 -34.15 0.06 30.23
CA GLU A 138 -33.97 -0.76 29.00
C GLU A 138 -33.46 0.08 27.82
N LEU A 139 -33.91 1.34 27.69
CA LEU A 139 -33.49 2.23 26.61
C LEU A 139 -32.06 2.73 26.84
N ILE A 140 -31.70 3.09 28.08
CA ILE A 140 -30.33 3.51 28.42
C ILE A 140 -29.35 2.39 28.10
N ASN A 141 -29.65 1.16 28.56
CA ASN A 141 -28.81 -0.01 28.28
C ASN A 141 -28.71 -0.28 26.77
N TYR A 142 -29.81 -0.15 26.03
CA TYR A 142 -29.80 -0.32 24.58
C TYR A 142 -28.87 0.67 23.87
N ILE A 143 -28.90 1.95 24.26
CA ILE A 143 -28.02 2.97 23.70
C ILE A 143 -26.54 2.70 24.06
N ASP A 144 -26.26 2.28 25.28
CA ASP A 144 -24.90 1.91 25.70
C ASP A 144 -24.35 0.73 24.90
N LYS A 145 -25.13 -0.36 24.77
CA LYS A 145 -24.73 -1.52 23.97
C LYS A 145 -24.62 -1.20 22.48
N SER A 146 -25.47 -0.31 21.96
CA SER A 146 -25.35 0.19 20.59
C SER A 146 -24.00 0.87 20.37
N ARG A 147 -23.59 1.76 21.28
CA ARG A 147 -22.30 2.46 21.22
C ARG A 147 -21.12 1.49 21.27
N ASP A 148 -21.17 0.49 22.14
CA ASP A 148 -20.13 -0.54 22.23
C ASP A 148 -20.06 -1.38 20.94
N PHE A 149 -21.21 -1.74 20.38
CA PHE A 149 -21.28 -2.44 19.09
C PHE A 149 -20.67 -1.63 17.94
N PHE A 150 -21.01 -0.34 17.82
CA PHE A 150 -20.43 0.50 16.76
C PHE A 150 -18.91 0.72 16.93
N HIS A 151 -18.40 0.67 18.16
CA HIS A 151 -16.96 0.66 18.40
C HIS A 151 -16.30 -0.61 17.83
N ILE A 152 -16.90 -1.78 18.09
CA ILE A 152 -16.46 -3.06 17.54
C ILE A 152 -16.51 -3.06 16.01
N VAL A 153 -17.60 -2.57 15.41
CA VAL A 153 -17.72 -2.46 13.95
C VAL A 153 -16.64 -1.55 13.36
N TYR A 154 -16.39 -0.40 13.99
CA TYR A 154 -15.30 0.49 13.59
C TYR A 154 -13.95 -0.23 13.61
N LYS A 155 -13.59 -0.86 14.74
CA LYS A 155 -12.31 -1.58 14.88
C LYS A 155 -12.18 -2.74 13.89
N PHE A 156 -13.27 -3.48 13.63
CA PHE A 156 -13.28 -4.57 12.65
C PHE A 156 -13.00 -4.07 11.23
N ILE A 157 -13.66 -2.99 10.79
CA ILE A 157 -13.45 -2.43 9.46
C ILE A 157 -12.03 -1.87 9.34
N GLN A 158 -11.56 -1.21 10.40
CA GLN A 158 -10.18 -0.75 10.54
C GLN A 158 -9.18 -1.91 10.30
N GLU A 159 -9.32 -3.03 11.00
CA GLU A 159 -8.44 -4.19 10.84
C GLU A 159 -8.54 -4.84 9.46
N LYS A 160 -9.76 -5.01 8.92
CA LYS A 160 -10.01 -5.55 7.56
C LYS A 160 -9.26 -4.76 6.49
N ILE A 161 -9.36 -3.43 6.52
CA ILE A 161 -8.72 -2.55 5.55
C ILE A 161 -7.19 -2.55 5.71
N MET A 162 -6.68 -2.60 6.95
CA MET A 162 -5.24 -2.69 7.19
C MET A 162 -4.63 -3.97 6.65
N ILE A 163 -5.28 -5.11 6.87
CA ILE A 163 -4.83 -6.39 6.32
C ILE A 163 -4.76 -6.31 4.79
N LYS A 164 -5.79 -5.77 4.14
CA LYS A 164 -5.81 -5.59 2.69
C LYS A 164 -4.64 -4.73 2.20
N TYR A 165 -4.41 -3.58 2.84
CA TYR A 165 -3.31 -2.68 2.50
C TYR A 165 -1.94 -3.35 2.63
N VAL A 166 -1.70 -4.08 3.72
CA VAL A 166 -0.45 -4.81 3.93
C VAL A 166 -0.25 -5.90 2.88
N ILE A 167 -1.31 -6.64 2.52
CA ILE A 167 -1.26 -7.65 1.46
C ILE A 167 -0.90 -7.01 0.11
N GLU A 168 -1.50 -5.88 -0.24
CA GLU A 168 -1.20 -5.16 -1.49
C GLU A 168 0.28 -4.71 -1.52
N LEU A 169 0.77 -4.11 -0.43
CA LEU A 169 2.19 -3.70 -0.31
C LEU A 169 3.16 -4.88 -0.43
N ILE A 170 2.87 -6.00 0.24
CA ILE A 170 3.71 -7.19 0.18
C ILE A 170 3.69 -7.78 -1.24
N SER A 171 2.52 -7.83 -1.87
CA SER A 171 2.37 -8.37 -3.23
C SER A 171 3.16 -7.54 -4.24
N GLU A 172 3.11 -6.21 -4.13
CA GLU A 172 3.90 -5.31 -4.96
C GLU A 172 5.40 -5.58 -4.78
N LYS A 173 5.86 -5.75 -3.53
CA LYS A 173 7.28 -6.01 -3.22
C LYS A 173 7.74 -7.42 -3.61
N LEU A 174 6.86 -8.41 -3.60
CA LEU A 174 7.15 -9.75 -4.09
C LEU A 174 7.22 -9.78 -5.62
N SER A 175 6.33 -9.05 -6.31
CA SER A 175 6.34 -8.96 -7.79
C SER A 175 7.58 -8.27 -8.35
N SER A 176 8.19 -7.33 -7.60
CA SER A 176 9.50 -6.76 -7.96
C SER A 176 10.66 -7.73 -7.72
N THR A 177 10.46 -8.75 -6.89
CA THR A 177 11.45 -9.81 -6.65
C THR A 177 11.42 -10.88 -7.75
N GLU A 178 10.26 -11.19 -8.34
CA GLU A 178 10.15 -12.16 -9.45
C GLU A 178 10.73 -11.65 -10.78
N ASN A 179 10.83 -10.33 -10.97
CA ASN A 179 11.50 -9.72 -12.12
C ASN A 179 13.02 -9.55 -11.95
N ASN A 180 13.60 -10.06 -10.85
CA ASN A 180 15.04 -10.00 -10.65
C ASN A 180 15.75 -11.04 -11.51
N LEU A 181 16.84 -10.60 -12.14
CA LEU A 181 17.74 -11.46 -12.90
C LEU A 181 18.37 -12.53 -11.98
N SER A 182 17.87 -13.77 -12.04
CA SER A 182 18.39 -14.85 -11.21
C SER A 182 19.80 -15.28 -11.63
N LEU A 183 20.54 -15.89 -10.71
CA LEU A 183 21.87 -16.45 -10.99
C LEU A 183 21.84 -17.49 -12.13
N GLU A 184 20.78 -18.29 -12.21
CA GLU A 184 20.62 -19.29 -13.27
C GLU A 184 20.44 -18.61 -14.64
N LYS A 185 19.59 -17.59 -14.73
CA LYS A 185 19.43 -16.79 -15.95
C LYS A 185 20.75 -16.13 -16.33
N ALA A 186 21.45 -15.51 -15.37
CA ALA A 186 22.74 -14.87 -15.60
C ALA A 186 23.80 -15.86 -16.15
N ARG A 187 23.86 -17.10 -15.65
CA ARG A 187 24.75 -18.14 -16.20
C ARG A 187 24.39 -18.50 -17.65
N LYS A 188 23.10 -18.58 -17.99
CA LYS A 188 22.67 -18.85 -19.38
C LYS A 188 23.10 -17.72 -20.33
N ILE A 189 23.01 -16.47 -19.88
CA ILE A 189 23.49 -15.30 -20.61
C ILE A 189 25.00 -15.42 -20.89
N ILE A 190 25.80 -15.67 -19.84
CA ILE A 190 27.25 -15.81 -19.98
C ILE A 190 27.62 -16.95 -20.93
N ARG A 191 27.00 -18.12 -20.80
CA ARG A 191 27.27 -19.27 -21.70
C ARG A 191 27.07 -18.95 -23.18
N ALA A 192 26.08 -18.12 -23.51
CA ALA A 192 25.88 -17.67 -24.90
C ALA A 192 27.02 -16.76 -25.36
N GLY A 193 27.45 -15.84 -24.48
CA GLY A 193 28.64 -15.01 -24.69
C GLY A 193 29.92 -15.81 -24.88
N GLU A 194 30.18 -16.79 -24.01
CA GLU A 194 31.34 -17.69 -24.12
C GLU A 194 31.36 -18.46 -25.44
N LYS A 195 30.20 -18.96 -25.88
CA LYS A 195 30.07 -19.62 -27.18
C LYS A 195 30.46 -18.68 -28.31
N LYS A 196 29.95 -17.44 -28.29
CA LYS A 196 30.27 -16.42 -29.30
C LYS A 196 31.76 -16.03 -29.26
N ALA A 197 32.35 -15.87 -28.08
CA ALA A 197 33.77 -15.58 -27.92
C ALA A 197 34.64 -16.71 -28.50
N LYS A 198 34.28 -17.97 -28.25
CA LYS A 198 34.97 -19.14 -28.84
C LYS A 198 34.85 -19.18 -30.36
N GLU A 199 33.68 -18.87 -30.93
CA GLU A 199 33.49 -18.76 -32.39
C GLU A 199 34.40 -17.69 -33.02
N MET A 200 34.73 -16.64 -32.25
CA MET A 200 35.60 -15.54 -32.67
C MET A 200 37.09 -15.78 -32.33
N ASN A 201 37.43 -16.92 -31.73
CA ASN A 201 38.78 -17.22 -31.21
C ASN A 201 39.28 -16.20 -30.16
N LEU A 202 38.38 -15.72 -29.30
CA LEU A 202 38.68 -14.77 -28.24
C LEU A 202 38.49 -15.41 -26.86
N SER A 203 39.25 -14.90 -25.89
CA SER A 203 39.08 -15.19 -24.46
C SER A 203 38.62 -13.93 -23.74
N ALA A 204 37.43 -13.98 -23.13
CA ALA A 204 36.80 -12.82 -22.50
C ALA A 204 36.42 -13.06 -21.04
N VAL A 205 36.15 -11.96 -20.35
CA VAL A 205 35.50 -11.92 -19.04
C VAL A 205 34.10 -11.37 -19.22
N PHE A 206 33.16 -11.97 -18.50
CA PHE A 206 31.75 -11.62 -18.50
C PHE A 206 31.33 -11.24 -17.09
N ALA A 207 30.60 -10.15 -16.95
CA ALA A 207 29.97 -9.76 -15.70
C ALA A 207 28.50 -9.47 -15.92
N VAL A 208 27.65 -9.93 -15.01
CA VAL A 208 26.21 -9.66 -15.02
C VAL A 208 25.82 -9.00 -13.70
N VAL A 209 25.10 -7.89 -13.77
CA VAL A 209 24.63 -7.11 -12.61
C VAL A 209 23.10 -7.00 -12.61
N ASN A 210 22.51 -6.81 -11.44
CA ASN A 210 21.09 -6.46 -11.31
C ASN A 210 20.81 -5.02 -11.76
N SER A 211 19.55 -4.58 -11.73
CA SER A 211 19.14 -3.23 -12.14
C SER A 211 19.75 -2.09 -11.31
N GLU A 212 20.28 -2.40 -10.12
CA GLU A 212 20.92 -1.45 -9.20
C GLU A 212 22.45 -1.42 -9.39
N GLY A 213 22.99 -2.24 -10.29
CA GLY A 213 24.42 -2.37 -10.54
C GLY A 213 25.14 -3.34 -9.59
N ASN A 214 24.41 -4.09 -8.75
CA ASN A 214 25.01 -5.09 -7.88
C ASN A 214 25.41 -6.33 -8.68
N LEU A 215 26.63 -6.83 -8.49
CA LEU A 215 27.15 -8.01 -9.16
C LEU A 215 26.33 -9.27 -8.80
N ILE A 216 25.88 -9.98 -9.83
CA ILE A 216 25.23 -11.30 -9.71
C ILE A 216 26.26 -12.40 -9.94
N ILE A 217 27.02 -12.30 -11.03
CA ILE A 217 28.03 -13.28 -11.41
C ILE A 217 29.08 -12.64 -12.31
N GLU A 218 30.32 -13.11 -12.16
CA GLU A 218 31.43 -12.84 -13.06
C GLU A 218 32.11 -14.17 -13.42
N GLU A 219 32.38 -14.40 -14.70
CA GLU A 219 33.10 -15.57 -15.19
C GLU A 219 34.19 -15.14 -16.17
N ARG A 220 35.38 -15.70 -16.00
CA ARG A 220 36.57 -15.41 -16.79
C ARG A 220 36.97 -16.66 -17.58
N MET A 221 37.07 -16.53 -18.89
CA MET A 221 37.63 -17.59 -19.74
C MET A 221 39.14 -17.75 -19.51
N ASP A 222 39.63 -18.95 -19.75
CA ASP A 222 41.07 -19.21 -19.80
C ASP A 222 41.74 -18.31 -20.82
N ASN A 223 42.95 -17.82 -20.49
CA ASN A 223 43.75 -16.89 -21.30
C ASN A 223 43.16 -15.49 -21.52
N ALA A 224 42.03 -15.15 -20.90
CA ALA A 224 41.53 -13.78 -20.93
C ALA A 224 42.51 -12.81 -20.26
N ILE A 225 42.63 -11.60 -20.80
CA ILE A 225 43.56 -10.57 -20.32
C ILE A 225 43.15 -10.13 -18.91
N LEU A 226 44.13 -9.98 -18.00
CA LEU A 226 43.85 -9.66 -16.59
C LEU A 226 42.98 -8.40 -16.39
N VAL A 227 43.24 -7.34 -17.16
CA VAL A 227 42.49 -6.08 -17.09
C VAL A 227 41.00 -6.25 -17.41
N SER A 228 40.64 -7.30 -18.15
CA SER A 228 39.28 -7.55 -18.57
C SER A 228 38.33 -7.87 -17.41
N VAL A 229 38.84 -8.34 -16.28
CA VAL A 229 38.03 -8.62 -15.08
C VAL A 229 37.33 -7.36 -14.60
N GLU A 230 38.11 -6.35 -14.23
CA GLU A 230 37.55 -5.08 -13.75
C GLU A 230 36.77 -4.35 -14.84
N VAL A 231 37.23 -4.40 -16.09
CA VAL A 231 36.58 -3.71 -17.21
C VAL A 231 35.20 -4.31 -17.55
N ALA A 232 35.05 -5.64 -17.52
CA ALA A 232 33.76 -6.29 -17.78
C ALA A 232 32.72 -5.87 -16.73
N TYR A 233 33.07 -5.94 -15.43
CA TYR A 233 32.20 -5.46 -14.36
C TYR A 233 31.83 -3.99 -14.54
N LYS A 234 32.82 -3.11 -14.76
CA LYS A 234 32.55 -1.67 -14.92
C LYS A 234 31.68 -1.35 -16.13
N LYS A 235 31.81 -2.08 -17.24
CA LYS A 235 30.90 -1.96 -18.39
C LYS A 235 29.46 -2.32 -18.02
N ALA A 236 29.26 -3.44 -17.31
CA ALA A 236 27.94 -3.85 -16.84
C ALA A 236 27.35 -2.83 -15.86
N TYR A 237 28.14 -2.42 -14.86
CA TYR A 237 27.77 -1.41 -13.86
C TYR A 237 27.42 -0.08 -14.50
N THR A 238 28.25 0.42 -15.42
CA THR A 238 28.00 1.69 -16.13
C THR A 238 26.68 1.63 -16.86
N ALA A 239 26.40 0.52 -17.55
CA ALA A 239 25.15 0.36 -18.28
C ALA A 239 23.94 0.39 -17.36
N ALA A 240 23.98 -0.35 -16.25
CA ALA A 240 22.89 -0.36 -15.26
C ALA A 240 22.70 1.01 -14.59
N ALA A 241 23.79 1.63 -14.12
CA ALA A 241 23.76 2.89 -13.38
C ALA A 241 23.24 4.07 -14.23
N LEU A 242 23.68 4.15 -15.48
CA LEU A 242 23.29 5.22 -16.41
C LEU A 242 22.06 4.87 -17.24
N LYS A 243 21.56 3.63 -17.13
CA LYS A 243 20.42 3.13 -17.92
C LYS A 243 20.63 3.29 -19.43
N LEU A 244 21.86 3.15 -19.89
CA LEU A 244 22.31 3.34 -21.29
C LEU A 244 23.36 2.29 -21.64
N ASN A 245 23.42 1.80 -22.88
CA ASN A 245 24.52 0.92 -23.28
C ASN A 245 25.82 1.71 -23.31
N THR A 246 26.96 1.09 -23.02
CA THR A 246 28.24 1.81 -22.98
C THR A 246 28.71 2.26 -24.36
N GLU A 247 28.17 1.67 -25.44
CA GLU A 247 28.41 2.11 -26.82
C GLU A 247 27.83 3.51 -27.09
N ASP A 248 26.68 3.83 -26.50
CA ASP A 248 25.99 5.10 -26.68
C ASP A 248 26.72 6.25 -25.95
N LEU A 249 27.50 5.93 -24.92
CA LEU A 249 28.23 6.92 -24.12
C LEU A 249 29.42 7.52 -24.86
N THR A 250 30.04 6.80 -25.80
CA THR A 250 31.28 7.24 -26.45
C THR A 250 31.13 8.60 -27.13
N ALA A 251 29.98 8.86 -27.78
CA ALA A 251 29.69 10.15 -28.40
C ALA A 251 29.35 11.24 -27.37
N LEU A 252 28.75 10.86 -26.24
CA LEU A 252 28.27 11.79 -25.20
C LEU A 252 29.39 12.32 -24.30
N VAL A 253 30.56 11.68 -24.31
CA VAL A 253 31.72 12.06 -23.48
C VAL A 253 32.83 12.76 -24.27
N GLN A 254 32.59 13.13 -25.53
CA GLN A 254 33.55 13.90 -26.33
C GLN A 254 33.65 15.36 -25.85
N PRO A 255 34.77 16.06 -26.10
CA PRO A 255 34.88 17.49 -25.79
C PRO A 255 33.69 18.30 -26.31
N GLY A 256 33.00 19.00 -25.41
CA GLY A 256 31.80 19.79 -25.72
C GLY A 256 30.47 19.03 -25.71
N ALA A 257 30.49 17.72 -25.49
CA ALA A 257 29.27 16.91 -25.34
C ALA A 257 28.73 16.92 -23.90
N MET A 258 27.47 16.51 -23.74
CA MET A 258 26.70 16.62 -22.50
C MET A 258 27.35 15.95 -21.28
N PHE A 259 28.03 14.81 -21.48
CA PHE A 259 28.68 14.04 -20.41
C PHE A 259 30.20 14.12 -20.47
N TYR A 260 30.76 15.15 -21.10
CA TYR A 260 32.20 15.39 -21.07
C TYR A 260 32.70 15.48 -19.62
N GLY A 261 33.68 14.64 -19.27
CA GLY A 261 34.25 14.53 -17.93
C GLY A 261 33.83 13.26 -17.17
N LEU A 262 32.79 12.56 -17.63
CA LEU A 262 32.37 11.28 -17.04
C LEU A 262 33.49 10.22 -17.11
N GLN A 263 34.29 10.25 -18.18
CA GLN A 263 35.44 9.36 -18.39
C GLN A 263 36.56 9.53 -17.35
N SER A 264 36.52 10.61 -16.56
CA SER A 264 37.51 10.87 -15.50
C SER A 264 37.19 10.13 -14.20
N ASP A 265 35.96 9.64 -14.03
CA ASP A 265 35.58 8.81 -12.88
C ASP A 265 35.97 7.35 -13.15
N PRO A 266 36.85 6.74 -12.34
CA PRO A 266 37.31 5.37 -12.56
C PRO A 266 36.21 4.32 -12.40
N LYS A 267 35.02 4.67 -11.90
CA LYS A 267 33.88 3.76 -11.80
C LYS A 267 33.24 3.47 -13.16
N TYR A 268 33.34 4.37 -14.13
CA TYR A 268 32.63 4.25 -15.40
C TYR A 268 33.54 3.81 -16.54
N ILE A 269 32.99 2.98 -17.43
CA ILE A 269 33.59 2.66 -18.72
C ILE A 269 32.68 3.19 -19.82
N VAL A 270 33.21 4.11 -20.60
CA VAL A 270 32.47 4.91 -21.59
C VAL A 270 32.67 4.42 -23.03
N PHE A 271 33.12 3.17 -23.18
CA PHE A 271 33.30 2.50 -24.47
C PHE A 271 32.60 1.14 -24.50
N GLY A 272 32.29 0.66 -25.70
CA GLY A 272 31.39 -0.47 -25.97
C GLY A 272 31.72 -1.78 -25.25
N GLY A 273 30.68 -2.56 -24.99
CA GLY A 273 30.74 -3.90 -24.39
C GLY A 273 29.87 -4.08 -23.13
N GLY A 274 29.22 -3.02 -22.64
CA GLY A 274 28.18 -3.08 -21.60
C GLY A 274 26.79 -2.86 -22.21
N MET A 275 25.86 -3.79 -21.97
CA MET A 275 24.50 -3.77 -22.55
C MET A 275 23.42 -4.06 -21.52
N LEU A 276 22.31 -3.34 -21.63
CA LEU A 276 21.14 -3.50 -20.77
C LEU A 276 20.38 -4.80 -21.06
N LEU A 277 19.81 -5.38 -20.01
CA LEU A 277 18.88 -6.51 -20.06
C LEU A 277 17.49 -6.00 -19.69
N LYS A 278 16.53 -6.10 -20.61
CA LYS A 278 15.20 -5.50 -20.47
C LYS A 278 14.08 -6.52 -20.64
N VAL A 279 13.07 -6.47 -19.77
CA VAL A 279 11.81 -7.21 -19.89
C VAL A 279 10.69 -6.18 -19.97
N ASP A 280 9.86 -6.24 -21.01
CA ASP A 280 8.74 -5.31 -21.22
C ASP A 280 9.13 -3.82 -21.06
N GLY A 281 10.32 -3.46 -21.57
CA GLY A 281 10.87 -2.10 -21.48
C GLY A 281 11.46 -1.72 -20.12
N LYS A 282 11.32 -2.56 -19.08
CA LYS A 282 11.95 -2.37 -17.76
C LYS A 282 13.34 -2.97 -17.75
N ILE A 283 14.33 -2.20 -17.26
CA ILE A 283 15.71 -2.69 -17.06
C ILE A 283 15.73 -3.57 -15.82
N ILE A 284 16.09 -4.85 -16.00
CA ILE A 284 16.24 -5.80 -14.89
C ILE A 284 17.71 -6.06 -14.52
N GLY A 285 18.64 -5.59 -15.36
CA GLY A 285 20.07 -5.77 -15.17
C GLY A 285 20.88 -5.33 -16.38
N ALA A 286 22.17 -5.67 -16.37
CA ALA A 286 23.07 -5.43 -17.48
C ALA A 286 24.14 -6.52 -17.55
N VAL A 287 24.70 -6.73 -18.75
CA VAL A 287 25.84 -7.59 -19.02
C VAL A 287 27.01 -6.76 -19.52
N GLY A 288 28.21 -7.08 -19.07
CA GLY A 288 29.46 -6.47 -19.52
C GLY A 288 30.42 -7.53 -20.01
N VAL A 289 31.09 -7.25 -21.13
CA VAL A 289 32.07 -8.12 -21.77
C VAL A 289 33.37 -7.37 -22.00
N SER A 290 34.48 -8.03 -21.73
CA SER A 290 35.83 -7.53 -22.03
C SER A 290 36.76 -8.68 -22.38
N GLY A 291 37.44 -8.60 -23.52
CA GLY A 291 38.41 -9.62 -23.94
C GLY A 291 39.11 -9.32 -25.27
N GLY A 292 38.51 -8.47 -26.11
CA GLY A 292 39.09 -8.01 -27.37
C GLY A 292 39.00 -6.49 -27.52
N SER A 293 38.88 -6.05 -28.77
CA SER A 293 38.51 -4.68 -29.11
C SER A 293 37.08 -4.36 -28.63
N ALA A 294 36.77 -3.07 -28.49
CA ALA A 294 35.42 -2.63 -28.10
C ALA A 294 34.34 -3.16 -29.06
N GLN A 295 34.66 -3.32 -30.35
CA GLN A 295 33.74 -3.90 -31.33
C GLN A 295 33.47 -5.38 -31.10
N GLU A 296 34.52 -6.16 -30.83
CA GLU A 296 34.39 -7.59 -30.53
C GLU A 296 33.62 -7.80 -29.21
N ASP A 297 33.91 -7.01 -28.19
CA ASP A 297 33.20 -7.03 -26.91
C ASP A 297 31.70 -6.74 -27.11
N MET A 298 31.34 -5.78 -27.98
CA MET A 298 29.94 -5.48 -28.31
C MET A 298 29.26 -6.63 -29.06
N GLU A 299 29.95 -7.28 -30.00
CA GLU A 299 29.38 -8.44 -30.71
C GLU A 299 29.08 -9.61 -29.76
N ILE A 300 29.98 -9.87 -28.82
CA ILE A 300 29.78 -10.89 -27.78
C ILE A 300 28.65 -10.46 -26.83
N ALA A 301 28.62 -9.21 -26.38
CA ALA A 301 27.55 -8.70 -25.52
C ALA A 301 26.17 -8.76 -26.19
N ARG A 302 26.07 -8.53 -27.52
CA ARG A 302 24.81 -8.72 -28.26
C ARG A 302 24.34 -10.17 -28.25
N ALA A 303 25.26 -11.15 -28.31
CA ALA A 303 24.90 -12.56 -28.18
C ALA A 303 24.35 -12.88 -26.78
N CYS A 304 24.91 -12.28 -25.72
CA CYS A 304 24.39 -12.36 -24.36
C CYS A 304 22.95 -11.82 -24.26
N VAL A 305 22.70 -10.61 -24.79
CA VAL A 305 21.36 -9.99 -24.78
C VAL A 305 20.36 -10.82 -25.58
N LYS A 306 20.74 -11.31 -26.77
CA LYS A 306 19.87 -12.17 -27.58
C LYS A 306 19.49 -13.46 -26.87
N ALA A 307 20.41 -14.05 -26.10
CA ALA A 307 20.10 -15.22 -25.28
C ALA A 307 19.14 -14.86 -24.15
N PHE A 308 19.34 -13.71 -23.49
CA PHE A 308 18.44 -13.22 -22.45
C PHE A 308 16.98 -13.07 -22.93
N GLU A 309 16.77 -12.56 -24.14
CA GLU A 309 15.43 -12.41 -24.74
C GLU A 309 14.69 -13.74 -24.95
N THR A 310 15.39 -14.88 -24.86
CA THR A 310 14.82 -16.22 -25.02
C THR A 310 14.59 -16.97 -23.70
N ILE A 311 14.85 -16.35 -22.53
CA ILE A 311 14.82 -16.99 -21.19
C ILE A 311 13.74 -16.42 -20.26
#